data_AF-A0A752P817-F1
#
_entry.id   AF-A0A752P817-F1
#
_cell.length_a   1.000
_cell.length_b   1.000
_cell.length_c   1.000
_cell.angle_alpha   90.00
_cell.angle_beta   90.00
_cell.angle_gamma   90.00
#
_symmetry.space_group_name_H-M   'P 1'
#
loop_
_entity.id
_entity.type
_entity.pdbx_description
1 polymer ?
#
loop_
_entity_poly.entity_id
_entity_poly.type
_entity_poly.pdbx_seq_one_letter_code
_entity_poly.pdbx_strand_id
1 'polypeptide(L)'
;MYFLERRGATGTTVTATCTGLVGTLIPAGSMAQDEAGYKYVSLSDATIGASGQVDVVFLNLSTGPVGCPAGTLNKIYKAIPGWSGVTNASAGVPGSDEETRADFENRRRNSVARNARNILEAIRGEILSTVENVVDVYVTHNPKKTEQKAGVSQYPLTPGSFYVGVYGGSPADIAAAIWRKAPPGIDMNGDTTFTVADKEYDPPYPEYVITWQTLKPVSLHVSVTLKKSDYLPSDITQQVQQSVLSAFNGTDGGLRARVASVVSAGRYYAGVYKTDPENIDILGLTVSRDGSSWTTAVTFGIDEIPVLDVSNIGVKLQEA
;
A
#
# COMPACT_ATOMS: atom_id res chain seq x y z
N MET A 1 -11.27 18.07 -23.71
CA MET A 1 -12.11 16.96 -23.22
C MET A 1 -11.13 15.88 -22.78
N TYR A 2 -10.96 15.66 -21.47
CA TYR A 2 -9.83 14.89 -20.91
C TYR A 2 -10.03 13.38 -21.10
N PHE A 3 -9.19 12.77 -21.94
CA PHE A 3 -9.07 11.32 -22.09
C PHE A 3 -8.24 10.77 -20.93
N LEU A 4 -8.92 10.41 -19.84
CA LEU A 4 -8.30 9.62 -18.78
C LEU A 4 -8.34 8.16 -19.23
N GLU A 5 -7.20 7.55 -19.50
CA GLU A 5 -7.09 6.11 -19.77
C GLU A 5 -7.15 5.33 -18.45
N ARG A 6 -7.68 4.10 -18.48
CA ARG A 6 -7.71 3.23 -17.29
C ARG A 6 -6.29 2.88 -16.88
N ARG A 7 -6.01 2.84 -15.58
CA ARG A 7 -4.73 2.31 -15.13
C ARG A 7 -4.63 0.83 -15.45
N GLY A 8 -3.51 0.43 -16.05
CA GLY A 8 -3.16 -0.97 -16.25
C GLY A 8 -2.94 -1.68 -14.92
N ALA A 9 -2.97 -3.01 -14.96
CA ALA A 9 -2.72 -3.84 -13.79
C ALA A 9 -1.28 -3.63 -13.28
N THR A 10 -1.10 -3.54 -11.96
CA THR A 10 0.21 -3.41 -11.30
C THR A 10 0.58 -4.71 -10.61
N GLY A 11 1.88 -4.99 -10.51
CA GLY A 11 2.38 -6.16 -9.80
C GLY A 11 2.45 -5.95 -8.29
N THR A 12 2.45 -7.04 -7.55
CA THR A 12 2.67 -7.04 -6.10
C THR A 12 4.02 -6.45 -5.73
N THR A 13 4.04 -5.57 -4.74
CA THR A 13 5.25 -4.92 -4.25
C THR A 13 5.68 -5.53 -2.92
N VAL A 14 6.93 -5.93 -2.79
CA VAL A 14 7.50 -6.62 -1.62
C VAL A 14 8.75 -5.89 -1.17
N THR A 15 8.87 -5.56 0.12
CA THR A 15 10.15 -5.14 0.70
C THR A 15 10.93 -6.38 1.08
N ALA A 16 12.11 -6.55 0.48
CA ALA A 16 12.97 -7.70 0.71
C ALA A 16 14.34 -7.28 1.22
N THR A 17 14.81 -7.96 2.25
CA THR A 17 16.16 -7.85 2.79
C THR A 17 17.10 -8.67 1.92
N CYS A 18 17.96 -7.99 1.18
CA CYS A 18 19.04 -8.57 0.40
C CYS A 18 20.29 -8.71 1.26
N THR A 19 20.97 -9.85 1.19
CA THR A 19 22.20 -10.13 1.94
C THR A 19 23.36 -10.43 1.00
N GLY A 20 24.58 -10.04 1.39
CA GLY A 20 25.73 -10.18 0.50
C GLY A 20 27.00 -9.52 1.02
N LEU A 21 27.98 -9.39 0.12
CA LEU A 21 29.27 -8.79 0.41
C LEU A 21 29.14 -7.27 0.57
N VAL A 22 29.74 -6.73 1.63
CA VAL A 22 29.70 -5.29 1.96
C VAL A 22 30.23 -4.45 0.79
N GLY A 23 29.49 -3.42 0.40
CA GLY A 23 29.83 -2.55 -0.72
C GLY A 23 29.34 -3.05 -2.09
N THR A 24 28.63 -4.19 -2.14
CA THR A 24 28.01 -4.67 -3.39
C THR A 24 26.82 -3.80 -3.76
N LEU A 25 26.79 -3.30 -5.00
CA LEU A 25 25.66 -2.59 -5.57
C LEU A 25 24.64 -3.59 -6.16
N ILE A 26 23.40 -3.51 -5.72
CA ILE A 26 22.23 -4.14 -6.34
C ILE A 26 21.57 -3.08 -7.22
N PRO A 27 21.78 -3.08 -8.54
CA PRO A 27 21.15 -2.12 -9.43
C PRO A 27 19.64 -2.34 -9.51
N ALA A 28 18.89 -1.29 -9.83
CA ALA A 28 17.51 -1.36 -10.27
C ALA A 28 17.42 -2.30 -11.49
N GLY A 29 16.37 -3.12 -11.53
CA GLY A 29 16.27 -4.19 -12.53
C GLY A 29 16.85 -5.54 -12.09
N SER A 30 17.39 -5.65 -10.88
CA SER A 30 17.85 -6.93 -10.30
C SER A 30 16.66 -7.84 -10.03
N MET A 31 16.80 -9.14 -10.30
CA MET A 31 15.66 -10.07 -10.28
C MET A 31 15.76 -11.10 -9.15
N ALA A 32 14.67 -11.23 -8.40
CA ALA A 32 14.42 -12.27 -7.39
C ALA A 32 13.21 -13.12 -7.81
N GLN A 33 13.06 -14.29 -7.20
CA GLN A 33 11.97 -15.23 -7.46
C GLN A 33 11.41 -15.74 -6.14
N ASP A 34 10.09 -15.92 -6.08
CA ASP A 34 9.42 -16.56 -4.95
C ASP A 34 9.34 -18.10 -5.09
N GLU A 35 8.83 -18.77 -4.06
CA GLU A 35 8.64 -20.23 -4.07
C GLU A 35 7.61 -20.70 -5.10
N ALA A 36 6.60 -19.88 -5.41
CA ALA A 36 5.57 -20.17 -6.39
C ALA A 36 6.05 -19.97 -7.86
N GLY A 37 7.23 -19.39 -8.04
CA GLY A 37 7.88 -19.19 -9.33
C GLY A 37 7.68 -17.81 -9.96
N TYR A 38 6.98 -16.89 -9.29
CA TYR A 38 6.82 -15.50 -9.72
C TYR A 38 8.12 -14.73 -9.59
N LYS A 39 8.35 -13.83 -10.55
CA LYS A 39 9.59 -13.08 -10.68
C LYS A 39 9.37 -11.64 -10.25
N TYR A 40 10.28 -11.15 -9.43
CA TYR A 40 10.25 -9.80 -8.91
C TYR A 40 11.48 -9.02 -9.36
N VAL A 41 11.32 -7.73 -9.60
CA VAL A 41 12.37 -6.82 -10.06
C VAL A 41 12.59 -5.69 -9.06
N SER A 42 13.85 -5.36 -8.74
CA SER A 42 14.16 -4.24 -7.85
C SER A 42 13.80 -2.90 -8.52
N LEU A 43 13.12 -2.03 -7.76
CA LEU A 43 12.68 -0.72 -8.23
C LEU A 43 13.76 0.36 -8.10
N SER A 44 14.74 0.15 -7.23
CA SER A 44 15.80 1.12 -6.94
C SER A 44 17.15 0.45 -6.79
N ASP A 45 18.20 1.23 -7.04
CA ASP A 45 19.56 0.85 -6.71
C ASP A 45 19.70 0.80 -5.17
N ALA A 46 20.38 -0.22 -4.67
CA ALA A 46 20.66 -0.36 -3.25
C ALA A 46 22.05 -0.95 -3.02
N THR A 47 22.83 -0.37 -2.11
CA THR A 47 24.17 -0.87 -1.79
C THR A 47 24.14 -1.61 -0.46
N ILE A 48 24.74 -2.81 -0.41
CA ILE A 48 24.84 -3.59 0.81
C ILE A 48 25.76 -2.88 1.81
N GLY A 49 25.18 -2.45 2.94
CA GLY A 49 25.89 -1.72 3.98
C GLY A 49 26.83 -2.60 4.81
N ALA A 50 27.48 -2.00 5.81
CA ALA A 50 28.44 -2.69 6.69
C ALA A 50 27.84 -3.86 7.49
N SER A 51 26.52 -3.92 7.64
CA SER A 51 25.78 -5.03 8.25
C SER A 51 25.72 -6.28 7.36
N GLY A 52 26.14 -6.20 6.09
CA GLY A 52 26.00 -7.28 5.10
C GLY A 52 24.57 -7.47 4.60
N GLN A 53 23.65 -6.54 4.90
CA GLN A 53 22.25 -6.56 4.49
C GLN A 53 21.76 -5.19 4.01
N VAL A 54 20.74 -5.16 3.16
CA VAL A 54 20.02 -3.95 2.73
C VAL A 54 18.58 -4.28 2.36
N ASP A 55 17.64 -3.42 2.75
CA ASP A 55 16.23 -3.57 2.34
C ASP A 55 15.99 -2.89 0.99
N VAL A 56 15.38 -3.63 0.08
CA VAL A 56 15.10 -3.20 -1.30
C VAL A 56 13.66 -3.51 -1.64
N VAL A 57 13.01 -2.59 -2.34
CA VAL A 57 11.64 -2.79 -2.81
C VAL A 57 11.66 -3.50 -4.16
N PHE A 58 10.93 -4.61 -4.23
CA PHE A 58 10.80 -5.48 -5.38
C PHE A 58 9.36 -5.46 -5.92
N LEU A 59 9.20 -5.41 -7.24
CA LEU A 59 7.90 -5.43 -7.93
C LEU A 59 7.73 -6.73 -8.72
N ASN A 60 6.59 -7.41 -8.58
CA ASN A 60 6.28 -8.60 -9.37
C ASN A 60 6.10 -8.23 -10.85
N LEU A 61 6.71 -8.99 -11.76
CA LEU A 61 6.53 -8.84 -13.21
C LEU A 61 5.16 -9.34 -13.66
N SER A 62 4.56 -10.28 -12.93
CA SER A 62 3.17 -10.68 -13.13
C SER A 62 2.25 -9.64 -12.50
N THR A 63 1.39 -9.05 -13.33
CA THR A 63 0.40 -8.07 -12.90
C THR A 63 -0.77 -8.74 -12.17
N GLY A 64 -1.40 -8.00 -11.24
CA GLY A 64 -2.55 -8.46 -10.45
C GLY A 64 -2.19 -8.69 -8.98
N PRO A 65 -3.19 -9.03 -8.15
CA PRO A 65 -3.05 -9.23 -6.70
C PRO A 65 -2.39 -10.60 -6.39
N VAL A 66 -1.18 -10.82 -6.89
CA VAL A 66 -0.42 -12.06 -6.64
C VAL A 66 0.16 -12.01 -5.23
N GLY A 67 -0.36 -12.82 -4.31
CA GLY A 67 0.16 -12.84 -2.93
C GLY A 67 1.64 -13.24 -2.86
N CYS A 68 2.42 -12.53 -2.04
CA CYS A 68 3.78 -12.91 -1.69
C CYS A 68 3.90 -12.99 -0.17
N PRO A 69 3.63 -14.16 0.44
CA PRO A 69 3.70 -14.32 1.90
C PRO A 69 5.11 -14.06 2.45
N ALA A 70 5.22 -13.76 3.73
CA ALA A 70 6.51 -13.57 4.41
C ALA A 70 7.41 -14.82 4.23
N GLY A 71 8.68 -14.61 3.92
CA GLY A 71 9.69 -15.65 3.70
C GLY A 71 9.63 -16.39 2.35
N THR A 72 8.66 -16.07 1.49
CA THR A 72 8.50 -16.78 0.20
C THR A 72 9.39 -16.23 -0.90
N LEU A 73 9.83 -14.97 -0.83
CA LEU A 73 10.78 -14.38 -1.77
C LEU A 73 12.21 -14.75 -1.35
N ASN A 74 12.66 -15.94 -1.72
CA ASN A 74 13.90 -16.52 -1.19
C ASN A 74 14.94 -16.96 -2.23
N LYS A 75 14.70 -16.74 -3.53
CA LYS A 75 15.62 -17.13 -4.61
C LYS A 75 16.10 -15.92 -5.41
N ILE A 76 17.41 -15.90 -5.71
CA ILE A 76 17.97 -14.94 -6.67
C ILE A 76 17.77 -15.49 -8.08
N TYR A 77 17.07 -14.75 -8.94
CA TYR A 77 16.79 -15.19 -10.31
C TYR A 77 17.93 -14.85 -11.28
N LYS A 78 18.52 -13.66 -11.13
CA LYS A 78 19.69 -13.22 -11.91
C LYS A 78 20.85 -12.94 -10.97
N ALA A 79 21.87 -13.79 -11.02
CA ALA A 79 23.03 -13.69 -10.14
C ALA A 79 23.80 -12.38 -10.39
N ILE A 80 24.07 -11.65 -9.31
CA ILE A 80 24.95 -10.48 -9.28
C ILE A 80 26.13 -10.82 -8.39
N PRO A 81 27.39 -10.63 -8.84
CA PRO A 81 28.56 -10.88 -8.01
C PRO A 81 28.49 -10.10 -6.69
N GLY A 82 28.53 -10.81 -5.57
CA GLY A 82 28.42 -10.21 -4.23
C GLY A 82 27.02 -10.21 -3.61
N TRP A 83 25.97 -10.54 -4.37
CA TRP A 83 24.61 -10.75 -3.82
C TRP A 83 24.41 -12.24 -3.50
N SER A 84 24.17 -12.54 -2.22
CA SER A 84 24.20 -13.91 -1.68
C SER A 84 22.85 -14.45 -1.24
N GLY A 85 21.89 -13.57 -0.92
CA GLY A 85 20.54 -14.00 -0.51
C GLY A 85 19.51 -12.89 -0.58
N VAL A 86 18.24 -13.29 -0.59
CA VAL A 86 17.07 -12.40 -0.53
C VAL A 86 16.04 -13.06 0.37
N THR A 87 15.38 -12.29 1.23
CA THR A 87 14.26 -12.75 2.05
C THR A 87 13.32 -11.59 2.33
N ASN A 88 12.02 -11.83 2.42
CA ASN A 88 11.05 -10.82 2.82
C ASN A 88 10.55 -11.10 4.24
N ALA A 89 10.78 -10.16 5.16
CA ALA A 89 10.34 -10.29 6.55
C ALA A 89 8.82 -10.15 6.71
N SER A 90 8.16 -9.43 5.80
CA SER A 90 6.73 -9.21 5.75
C SER A 90 6.13 -9.68 4.42
N ALA A 91 4.82 -9.93 4.42
CA ALA A 91 4.10 -10.19 3.18
C ALA A 91 4.14 -8.95 2.26
N GLY A 92 4.21 -9.20 0.96
CA GLY A 92 4.08 -8.18 -0.07
C GLY A 92 2.70 -7.56 -0.08
N VAL A 93 2.62 -6.28 -0.44
CA VAL A 93 1.34 -5.64 -0.72
C VAL A 93 0.89 -6.07 -2.10
N PRO A 94 -0.26 -6.76 -2.22
CA PRO A 94 -0.78 -7.24 -3.50
C PRO A 94 -0.90 -6.10 -4.51
N GLY A 95 -0.53 -6.38 -5.75
CA GLY A 95 -0.78 -5.48 -6.87
C GLY A 95 -2.28 -5.32 -7.11
N SER A 96 -2.65 -4.48 -8.07
CA SER A 96 -4.06 -4.36 -8.48
C SER A 96 -4.26 -4.89 -9.88
N ASP A 97 -5.42 -5.50 -10.13
CA ASP A 97 -5.91 -5.75 -11.49
C ASP A 97 -6.20 -4.42 -12.23
N GLU A 98 -6.61 -4.51 -13.50
CA GLU A 98 -7.02 -3.35 -14.28
C GLU A 98 -8.08 -2.52 -13.51
N GLU A 99 -7.92 -1.18 -13.54
CA GLU A 99 -8.73 -0.25 -12.74
C GLU A 99 -10.24 -0.50 -12.88
N THR A 100 -10.92 -0.74 -11.75
CA THR A 100 -12.38 -0.91 -11.73
C THR A 100 -13.10 0.37 -12.12
N ARG A 101 -14.33 0.26 -12.63
CA ARG A 101 -15.15 1.43 -13.02
C ARG A 101 -15.36 2.42 -11.85
N ALA A 102 -15.52 1.91 -10.64
CA ALA A 102 -15.72 2.74 -9.45
C ALA A 102 -14.47 3.53 -9.07
N ASP A 103 -13.28 2.91 -9.15
CA ASP A 103 -12.01 3.59 -8.91
C ASP A 103 -11.68 4.59 -10.02
N PHE A 104 -12.00 4.26 -11.27
CA PHE A 104 -11.89 5.20 -12.39
C PHE A 104 -12.77 6.44 -12.18
N GLU A 105 -14.02 6.29 -11.75
CA GLU A 105 -14.90 7.43 -11.46
C GLU A 105 -14.42 8.26 -10.26
N ASN A 106 -13.88 7.61 -9.23
CA ASN A 106 -13.28 8.31 -8.08
C ASN A 106 -12.01 9.08 -8.50
N ARG A 107 -11.14 8.47 -9.31
CA ARG A 107 -9.97 9.13 -9.88
C ARG A 107 -10.37 10.26 -10.83
N ARG A 108 -11.40 10.06 -11.66
CA ARG A 108 -11.95 11.11 -12.53
C ARG A 108 -12.45 12.30 -11.71
N ARG A 109 -13.15 12.07 -10.60
CA ARG A 109 -13.56 13.12 -9.68
C ARG A 109 -12.35 13.86 -9.08
N ASN A 110 -11.31 13.13 -8.68
CA ASN A 110 -10.07 13.72 -8.16
C ASN A 110 -9.23 14.41 -9.26
N SER A 111 -9.35 14.00 -10.53
CA SER A 111 -8.61 14.59 -11.66
C SER A 111 -9.04 16.03 -11.97
N VAL A 112 -10.25 16.44 -11.56
CA VAL A 112 -10.70 17.82 -11.67
C VAL A 112 -9.80 18.76 -10.85
N ALA A 113 -9.27 18.28 -9.72
CA ALA A 113 -8.33 19.02 -8.89
C ALA A 113 -6.93 19.13 -9.52
N ARG A 114 -6.63 18.38 -10.60
CA ARG A 114 -5.30 18.39 -11.24
C ARG A 114 -4.94 19.75 -11.86
N ASN A 115 -5.90 20.56 -12.28
CA ASN A 115 -5.60 21.91 -12.79
C ASN A 115 -5.32 22.93 -11.68
N ALA A 116 -5.67 22.62 -10.43
CA ALA A 116 -5.37 23.49 -9.31
C ALA A 116 -3.90 23.34 -8.87
N ARG A 117 -3.43 24.34 -8.13
CA ARG A 117 -2.13 24.39 -7.44
C ARG A 117 -2.38 24.91 -6.01
N ASN A 118 -1.48 24.64 -5.08
CA ASN A 118 -1.52 25.16 -3.70
C ASN A 118 -2.76 24.73 -2.89
N ILE A 119 -3.42 23.63 -3.27
CA ILE A 119 -4.49 23.01 -2.48
C ILE A 119 -4.16 21.53 -2.25
N LEU A 120 -4.55 20.99 -1.10
CA LEU A 120 -4.23 19.61 -0.70
C LEU A 120 -4.70 18.57 -1.72
N GLU A 121 -5.91 18.76 -2.27
CA GLU A 121 -6.47 17.87 -3.28
C GLU A 121 -5.71 17.90 -4.61
N ALA A 122 -5.02 19.00 -4.93
CA ALA A 122 -4.20 19.09 -6.14
C ALA A 122 -2.91 18.27 -6.00
N ILE A 123 -2.26 18.34 -4.83
CA ILE A 123 -1.09 17.51 -4.52
C ILE A 123 -1.49 16.03 -4.58
N ARG A 124 -2.58 15.68 -3.88
CA ARG A 124 -3.12 14.32 -3.87
C ARG A 124 -3.49 13.83 -5.28
N GLY A 125 -4.18 14.65 -6.05
CA GLY A 125 -4.59 14.33 -7.41
C GLY A 125 -3.42 14.18 -8.39
N GLU A 126 -2.37 14.99 -8.25
CA GLU A 126 -1.18 14.89 -9.09
C GLU A 126 -0.39 13.62 -8.80
N ILE A 127 -0.13 13.30 -7.53
CA ILE A 127 0.59 12.08 -7.15
C ILE A 127 -0.17 10.85 -7.65
N LEU A 128 -1.48 10.78 -7.39
CA LEU A 128 -2.29 9.67 -7.90
C LEU A 128 -2.28 9.64 -9.43
N SER A 129 -2.43 10.76 -10.14
CA SER A 129 -2.57 10.70 -11.60
C SER A 129 -1.28 10.49 -12.38
N THR A 130 -0.12 10.84 -11.82
CA THR A 130 1.14 10.87 -12.58
C THR A 130 2.20 9.88 -12.11
N VAL A 131 2.13 9.43 -10.86
CA VAL A 131 3.11 8.49 -10.33
C VAL A 131 2.58 7.08 -10.53
N GLU A 132 3.31 6.27 -11.30
CA GLU A 132 3.00 4.86 -11.49
C GLU A 132 3.22 4.08 -10.19
N ASN A 133 2.49 2.97 -10.01
CA ASN A 133 2.60 2.09 -8.85
C ASN A 133 2.30 2.75 -7.48
N VAL A 134 1.67 3.92 -7.43
CA VAL A 134 1.13 4.47 -6.19
C VAL A 134 -0.19 3.80 -5.85
N VAL A 135 -0.20 3.16 -4.67
CA VAL A 135 -1.37 2.48 -4.13
C VAL A 135 -2.34 3.50 -3.56
N ASP A 136 -1.92 4.31 -2.58
CA ASP A 136 -2.79 5.30 -1.95
C ASP A 136 -2.01 6.53 -1.46
N VAL A 137 -2.74 7.64 -1.30
CA VAL A 137 -2.18 8.94 -0.89
C VAL A 137 -3.12 9.65 0.07
N TYR A 138 -2.55 10.10 1.19
CA TYR A 138 -3.21 10.98 2.15
C TYR A 138 -2.48 12.33 2.22
N VAL A 139 -3.23 13.42 2.19
CA VAL A 139 -2.66 14.78 2.30
C VAL A 139 -3.45 15.55 3.34
N THR A 140 -2.75 16.17 4.28
CA THR A 140 -3.33 17.06 5.28
C THR A 140 -2.37 18.20 5.60
N HIS A 141 -2.76 19.14 6.47
CA HIS A 141 -1.90 20.22 6.92
C HIS A 141 -2.15 20.59 8.37
N ASN A 142 -1.15 21.21 8.99
CA ASN A 142 -1.26 21.88 10.27
C ASN A 142 -1.14 23.41 10.07
N PRO A 143 -2.25 24.15 10.04
CA PRO A 143 -2.22 25.60 9.89
C PRO A 143 -1.87 26.35 11.19
N LYS A 144 -1.72 25.64 12.32
CA LYS A 144 -1.47 26.27 13.62
C LYS A 144 0.01 26.58 13.80
N LYS A 145 0.28 27.50 14.73
CA LYS A 145 1.64 27.84 15.21
C LYS A 145 2.17 26.88 16.28
N THR A 146 1.47 25.77 16.51
CA THR A 146 1.82 24.75 17.50
C THR A 146 1.70 23.38 16.86
N GLU A 147 2.45 22.41 17.37
CA GLU A 147 2.35 21.01 16.94
C GLU A 147 0.91 20.51 17.09
N GLN A 148 0.45 19.70 16.13
CA GLN A 148 -0.82 19.01 16.20
C GLN A 148 -0.62 17.51 16.05
N LYS A 149 -1.33 16.72 16.86
CA LYS A 149 -1.37 15.26 16.72
C LYS A 149 -2.53 14.87 15.82
N ALA A 150 -2.26 14.09 14.78
CA ALA A 150 -3.24 13.67 13.79
C ALA A 150 -3.43 12.16 13.77
N GLY A 151 -4.69 11.72 13.56
CA GLY A 151 -5.05 10.31 13.48
C GLY A 151 -4.94 9.55 14.81
N VAL A 152 -5.22 8.25 14.73
CA VAL A 152 -5.13 7.34 15.91
C VAL A 152 -3.69 7.07 16.31
N SER A 153 -2.76 7.11 15.36
CA SER A 153 -1.31 7.02 15.63
C SER A 153 -0.75 8.24 16.35
N GLN A 154 -1.54 9.32 16.50
CA GLN A 154 -1.11 10.56 17.15
C GLN A 154 0.14 11.17 16.49
N TYR A 155 0.23 11.06 15.17
CA TYR A 155 1.38 11.52 14.40
C TYR A 155 1.59 13.04 14.60
N PRO A 156 2.81 13.47 14.99
CA PRO A 156 3.10 14.89 15.22
C PRO A 156 3.25 15.63 13.90
N LEU A 157 2.41 16.65 13.69
CA LEU A 157 2.50 17.58 12.58
C LEU A 157 3.15 18.87 13.05
N THR A 158 4.26 19.24 12.45
CA THR A 158 4.97 20.48 12.79
C THR A 158 4.09 21.71 12.54
N PRO A 159 4.32 22.84 13.25
CA PRO A 159 3.58 24.08 12.98
C PRO A 159 3.74 24.59 11.55
N GLY A 160 2.65 25.05 10.92
CA GLY A 160 2.71 25.73 9.63
C GLY A 160 3.20 24.86 8.47
N SER A 161 2.97 23.56 8.52
CA SER A 161 3.46 22.59 7.53
C SER A 161 2.33 21.78 6.90
N PHE A 162 2.65 21.08 5.82
CA PHE A 162 1.77 20.08 5.24
C PHE A 162 2.36 18.67 5.34
N TYR A 163 1.48 17.68 5.27
CA TYR A 163 1.81 16.27 5.36
C TYR A 163 1.34 15.57 4.09
N VAL A 164 2.21 14.74 3.54
CA VAL A 164 1.91 13.85 2.42
C VAL A 164 2.32 12.45 2.85
N GLY A 165 1.34 11.56 2.98
CA GLY A 165 1.55 10.14 3.21
C GLY A 165 1.36 9.39 1.89
N VAL A 166 2.40 8.71 1.42
CA VAL A 166 2.37 7.95 0.15
C VAL A 166 2.73 6.50 0.40
N TYR A 167 2.03 5.59 -0.27
CA TYR A 167 2.43 4.20 -0.37
C TYR A 167 2.63 3.77 -1.83
N GLY A 168 3.79 3.19 -2.13
CA GLY A 168 4.20 2.83 -3.49
C GLY A 168 4.76 4.01 -4.29
N GLY A 169 5.07 3.78 -5.57
CA GLY A 169 5.70 4.76 -6.47
C GLY A 169 7.21 4.93 -6.27
N SER A 170 7.88 5.57 -7.24
CA SER A 170 9.31 5.88 -7.14
C SER A 170 9.52 7.18 -6.33
N PRO A 171 10.56 7.26 -5.48
CA PRO A 171 10.85 8.49 -4.74
C PRO A 171 11.02 9.73 -5.62
N ALA A 172 11.64 9.57 -6.80
CA ALA A 172 11.88 10.65 -7.74
C ALA A 172 10.57 11.22 -8.32
N ASP A 173 9.65 10.34 -8.72
CA ASP A 173 8.36 10.74 -9.31
C ASP A 173 7.43 11.35 -8.27
N ILE A 174 7.43 10.81 -7.04
CA ILE A 174 6.67 11.36 -5.92
C ILE A 174 7.16 12.77 -5.60
N ALA A 175 8.47 12.95 -5.47
CA ALA A 175 9.06 14.26 -5.19
C ALA A 175 8.78 15.27 -6.29
N ALA A 176 8.89 14.87 -7.56
CA ALA A 176 8.53 15.71 -8.70
C ALA A 176 7.03 16.06 -8.72
N ALA A 177 6.14 15.12 -8.38
CA ALA A 177 4.70 15.37 -8.29
C ALA A 177 4.35 16.35 -7.16
N ILE A 178 4.97 16.21 -5.99
CA ILE A 178 4.83 17.16 -4.88
C ILE A 178 5.36 18.54 -5.30
N TRP A 179 6.58 18.62 -5.84
CA TRP A 179 7.21 19.87 -6.27
C TRP A 179 6.35 20.68 -7.25
N ARG A 180 5.70 20.02 -8.23
CA ARG A 180 4.84 20.69 -9.21
C ARG A 180 3.60 21.37 -8.62
N LYS A 181 3.14 20.96 -7.43
CA LYS A 181 1.85 21.37 -6.85
C LYS A 181 1.96 22.01 -5.47
N ALA A 182 3.02 21.73 -4.74
CA ALA A 182 3.24 22.22 -3.40
C ALA A 182 3.44 23.75 -3.41
N PRO A 183 2.90 24.46 -2.40
CA PRO A 183 3.19 25.87 -2.23
C PRO A 183 4.66 26.07 -1.82
N PRO A 184 5.36 27.06 -2.40
CA PRO A 184 6.73 27.36 -2.00
C PRO A 184 6.78 27.90 -0.57
N GLY A 185 7.83 27.57 0.16
CA GLY A 185 8.11 28.12 1.50
C GLY A 185 7.29 27.53 2.64
N ILE A 186 6.57 26.43 2.41
CA ILE A 186 5.85 25.68 3.46
C ILE A 186 6.62 24.41 3.79
N ASP A 187 6.84 24.16 5.08
CA ASP A 187 7.52 22.96 5.55
C ASP A 187 6.71 21.69 5.27
N MET A 188 7.43 20.58 5.14
CA MET A 188 6.90 19.25 4.84
C MET A 188 7.21 18.27 5.98
N ASN A 189 6.26 17.39 6.29
CA ASN A 189 6.44 16.34 7.31
C ASN A 189 6.77 14.99 6.65
N GLY A 190 7.56 14.19 7.35
CA GLY A 190 7.86 12.81 6.96
C GLY A 190 9.31 12.41 7.22
N ASP A 191 9.59 11.15 6.97
CA ASP A 191 10.90 10.52 7.13
C ASP A 191 11.61 10.23 5.79
N THR A 192 10.91 10.41 4.67
CA THR A 192 11.42 10.13 3.34
C THR A 192 11.71 11.45 2.62
N THR A 193 12.90 11.56 2.04
CA THR A 193 13.32 12.78 1.33
C THR A 193 13.88 12.46 -0.04
N PHE A 194 13.74 13.42 -0.96
CA PHE A 194 14.39 13.38 -2.25
C PHE A 194 14.64 14.80 -2.75
N THR A 195 15.82 15.02 -3.33
CA THR A 195 16.23 16.33 -3.84
C THR A 195 15.80 16.49 -5.29
N VAL A 196 15.03 17.55 -5.57
CA VAL A 196 14.61 17.93 -6.92
C VAL A 196 15.46 19.11 -7.38
N ALA A 197 16.11 18.97 -8.53
CA ALA A 197 16.82 20.06 -9.19
C ALA A 197 15.88 20.83 -10.13
N ASP A 198 15.89 22.15 -10.02
CA ASP A 198 15.13 23.04 -10.90
C ASP A 198 15.92 23.35 -12.18
N LYS A 199 15.50 22.67 -13.25
CA LYS A 199 16.13 22.76 -14.57
C LYS A 199 15.58 23.92 -15.42
N GLU A 200 14.72 24.77 -14.87
CA GLU A 200 14.31 26.01 -15.55
C GLU A 200 15.45 27.06 -15.55
N TYR A 201 16.46 26.89 -14.70
CA TYR A 201 17.64 27.75 -14.60
C TYR A 201 18.86 27.16 -15.31
N ASP A 202 19.85 28.00 -15.61
CA ASP A 202 21.16 27.54 -16.08
C ASP A 202 21.97 26.86 -14.95
N PRO A 203 22.82 25.87 -15.26
CA PRO A 203 23.69 25.25 -14.27
C PRO A 203 24.60 26.24 -13.51
N PRO A 204 24.82 26.07 -12.19
CA PRO A 204 24.33 24.98 -11.35
C PRO A 204 22.84 25.15 -10.98
N TYR A 205 22.06 24.09 -11.20
CA TYR A 205 20.63 24.08 -10.93
C TYR A 205 20.35 24.28 -9.43
N PRO A 206 19.39 25.14 -9.05
CA PRO A 206 18.89 25.18 -7.68
C PRO A 206 18.31 23.83 -7.27
N GLU A 207 18.59 23.40 -6.04
CA GLU A 207 18.14 22.12 -5.50
C GLU A 207 17.19 22.32 -4.31
N TYR A 208 16.11 21.53 -4.29
CA TYR A 208 15.07 21.60 -3.27
C TYR A 208 14.83 20.21 -2.67
N VAL A 209 14.94 20.11 -1.35
CA VAL A 209 14.64 18.87 -0.63
C VAL A 209 13.12 18.77 -0.42
N ILE A 210 12.53 17.74 -0.99
CA ILE A 210 11.12 17.40 -0.82
C ILE A 210 11.02 16.29 0.23
N THR A 211 10.15 16.47 1.21
CA THR A 211 9.92 15.51 2.30
C THR A 211 8.49 14.98 2.25
N TRP A 212 8.32 13.69 2.49
CA TRP A 212 7.01 13.05 2.69
C TRP A 212 7.13 11.85 3.62
N GLN A 213 6.01 11.35 4.10
CA GLN A 213 5.95 10.13 4.91
C GLN A 213 5.68 8.94 3.99
N THR A 214 6.57 7.95 4.00
CA THR A 214 6.23 6.65 3.43
C THR A 214 5.31 5.92 4.42
N LEU A 215 4.13 5.51 3.97
CA LEU A 215 3.13 4.88 4.83
C LEU A 215 3.60 3.49 5.29
N LYS A 216 3.35 3.17 6.55
CA LYS A 216 3.75 1.89 7.16
C LYS A 216 2.60 0.88 7.01
N PRO A 217 2.86 -0.32 6.45
CA PRO A 217 1.84 -1.35 6.37
C PRO A 217 1.50 -1.87 7.77
N VAL A 218 0.21 -1.93 8.11
CA VAL A 218 -0.30 -2.47 9.37
C VAL A 218 -1.29 -3.58 9.07
N SER A 219 -1.04 -4.77 9.61
CA SER A 219 -1.88 -5.94 9.40
C SER A 219 -3.29 -5.73 9.95
N LEU A 220 -4.27 -6.01 9.10
CA LEU A 220 -5.66 -6.21 9.47
C LEU A 220 -5.89 -7.70 9.67
N HIS A 221 -6.58 -8.04 10.75
CA HIS A 221 -7.07 -9.38 11.03
C HIS A 221 -8.60 -9.37 10.98
N VAL A 222 -9.18 -10.42 10.40
CA VAL A 222 -10.64 -10.58 10.27
C VAL A 222 -11.01 -11.94 10.86
N SER A 223 -11.98 -11.97 11.77
CA SER A 223 -12.53 -13.20 12.32
C SER A 223 -14.00 -13.30 11.92
N VAL A 224 -14.33 -14.36 11.20
CA VAL A 224 -15.69 -14.71 10.81
C VAL A 224 -16.12 -15.95 11.58
N THR A 225 -17.22 -15.84 12.31
CA THR A 225 -17.85 -16.96 12.99
C THR A 225 -19.14 -17.31 12.26
N LEU A 226 -19.20 -18.52 11.73
CA LEU A 226 -20.37 -19.06 11.06
C LEU A 226 -21.00 -20.16 11.92
N LYS A 227 -22.32 -20.29 11.80
CA LYS A 227 -23.02 -21.45 12.34
C LYS A 227 -22.60 -22.70 11.58
N LYS A 228 -22.24 -23.75 12.30
CA LYS A 228 -21.89 -25.04 11.71
C LYS A 228 -23.15 -25.69 11.14
N SER A 229 -23.03 -26.23 9.93
CA SER A 229 -24.10 -26.92 9.22
C SER A 229 -23.49 -27.94 8.26
N ASP A 230 -24.10 -29.12 8.14
CA ASP A 230 -23.67 -30.19 7.23
C ASP A 230 -23.95 -29.85 5.76
N TYR A 231 -24.78 -28.85 5.50
CA TYR A 231 -25.07 -28.34 4.16
C TYR A 231 -24.03 -27.34 3.65
N LEU A 232 -23.08 -26.92 4.50
CA LEU A 232 -22.02 -26.02 4.06
C LEU A 232 -21.04 -26.75 3.13
N PRO A 233 -20.57 -26.08 2.06
CA PRO A 233 -19.50 -26.60 1.21
C PRO A 233 -18.24 -26.94 2.00
N SER A 234 -17.53 -28.00 1.60
CA SER A 234 -16.28 -28.41 2.25
C SER A 234 -15.14 -27.39 2.09
N ASP A 235 -15.24 -26.49 1.11
CA ASP A 235 -14.31 -25.40 0.82
C ASP A 235 -14.80 -24.03 1.33
N ILE A 236 -15.86 -23.98 2.16
CA ILE A 236 -16.46 -22.74 2.65
C ILE A 236 -15.44 -21.79 3.29
N THR A 237 -14.47 -22.32 4.04
CA THR A 237 -13.40 -21.53 4.65
C THR A 237 -12.60 -20.76 3.59
N GLN A 238 -12.24 -21.40 2.48
CA GLN A 238 -11.48 -20.76 1.40
C GLN A 238 -12.33 -19.72 0.65
N GLN A 239 -13.61 -20.03 0.40
CA GLN A 239 -14.53 -19.10 -0.25
C GLN A 239 -14.74 -17.83 0.58
N VAL A 240 -14.92 -17.98 1.89
CA VAL A 240 -15.06 -16.87 2.84
C VAL A 240 -13.77 -16.04 2.88
N GLN A 241 -12.61 -16.69 2.98
CA GLN A 241 -11.31 -16.01 2.94
C GLN A 241 -11.14 -15.18 1.67
N GLN A 242 -11.46 -15.76 0.50
CA GLN A 242 -11.37 -15.06 -0.78
C GLN A 242 -12.38 -13.91 -0.88
N SER A 243 -13.60 -14.09 -0.35
CA SER A 243 -14.60 -13.02 -0.35
C SER A 243 -14.18 -11.84 0.53
N VAL A 244 -13.60 -12.09 1.71
CA VAL A 244 -13.10 -11.05 2.60
C VAL A 244 -11.94 -10.31 1.95
N LEU A 245 -11.01 -11.03 1.31
CA LEU A 245 -9.89 -10.43 0.57
C LEU A 245 -10.40 -9.56 -0.60
N SER A 246 -11.41 -10.03 -1.33
CA SER A 246 -12.01 -9.31 -2.45
C SER A 246 -12.69 -8.01 -1.98
N ALA A 247 -13.40 -8.06 -0.86
CA ALA A 247 -14.01 -6.87 -0.25
C ALA A 247 -12.98 -5.87 0.29
N PHE A 248 -11.87 -6.37 0.84
CA PHE A 248 -10.75 -5.53 1.30
C PHE A 248 -10.08 -4.79 0.13
N ASN A 249 -9.84 -5.50 -0.98
CA ASN A 249 -9.23 -4.95 -2.19
C ASN A 249 -10.20 -4.17 -3.09
N GLY A 250 -11.51 -4.21 -2.80
CA GLY A 250 -12.55 -3.56 -3.60
C GLY A 250 -12.84 -4.26 -4.94
N THR A 251 -12.33 -5.48 -5.15
CA THR A 251 -12.60 -6.27 -6.37
C THR A 251 -14.03 -6.83 -6.39
N ASP A 252 -14.75 -6.74 -5.27
CA ASP A 252 -16.18 -7.01 -5.18
C ASP A 252 -17.08 -5.87 -5.71
N GLY A 253 -16.47 -4.79 -6.23
CA GLY A 253 -17.15 -3.61 -6.75
C GLY A 253 -17.47 -2.54 -5.69
N GLY A 254 -17.10 -2.76 -4.43
CA GLY A 254 -17.22 -1.77 -3.37
C GLY A 254 -15.95 -0.93 -3.17
N LEU A 255 -15.96 -0.08 -2.14
CA LEU A 255 -14.77 0.68 -1.76
C LEU A 255 -13.75 -0.26 -1.08
N ARG A 256 -12.51 -0.23 -1.58
CA ARG A 256 -11.35 -0.85 -0.93
C ARG A 256 -10.97 -0.16 0.38
N ALA A 257 -10.22 -0.84 1.24
CA ALA A 257 -9.60 -0.22 2.42
C ALA A 257 -8.55 0.82 1.99
N ARG A 258 -8.51 1.97 2.67
CA ARG A 258 -7.65 3.12 2.33
C ARG A 258 -6.84 3.61 3.53
N VAL A 259 -5.78 4.36 3.26
CA VAL A 259 -5.02 5.08 4.30
C VAL A 259 -5.93 5.98 5.14
N ALA A 260 -5.64 6.11 6.44
CA ALA A 260 -6.37 6.98 7.37
C ALA A 260 -7.90 6.73 7.41
N SER A 261 -8.35 5.53 7.03
CA SER A 261 -9.77 5.17 6.97
C SER A 261 -10.17 4.23 8.10
N VAL A 262 -11.47 4.23 8.40
CA VAL A 262 -12.08 3.27 9.32
C VAL A 262 -12.43 2.02 8.54
N VAL A 263 -11.89 0.88 8.96
CA VAL A 263 -12.27 -0.44 8.43
C VAL A 263 -13.29 -1.06 9.37
N SER A 264 -14.52 -1.19 8.88
CA SER A 264 -15.65 -1.73 9.65
C SER A 264 -15.95 -3.16 9.26
N ALA A 265 -16.22 -4.02 10.24
CA ALA A 265 -16.66 -5.41 10.06
C ALA A 265 -17.90 -5.49 9.13
N GLY A 266 -18.81 -4.52 9.26
CA GLY A 266 -20.00 -4.37 8.42
C GLY A 266 -19.75 -4.49 6.90
N ARG A 267 -18.59 -4.05 6.43
CA ARG A 267 -18.19 -4.08 5.01
C ARG A 267 -18.11 -5.48 4.42
N TYR A 268 -17.81 -6.48 5.25
CA TYR A 268 -17.50 -7.85 4.83
C TYR A 268 -18.71 -8.79 4.87
N TYR A 269 -19.75 -8.47 5.66
CA TYR A 269 -20.94 -9.32 5.82
C TYR A 269 -21.61 -9.67 4.50
N ALA A 270 -21.80 -8.70 3.61
CA ALA A 270 -22.49 -8.92 2.34
C ALA A 270 -21.69 -9.82 1.39
N GLY A 271 -20.35 -9.78 1.44
CA GLY A 271 -19.50 -10.66 0.66
C GLY A 271 -19.58 -12.09 1.19
N VAL A 272 -19.40 -12.26 2.50
CA VAL A 272 -19.48 -13.57 3.17
C VAL A 272 -20.84 -14.22 2.98
N TYR A 273 -21.95 -13.47 3.08
CA TYR A 273 -23.28 -14.03 2.87
C TYR A 273 -23.51 -14.48 1.42
N LYS A 274 -22.87 -13.82 0.44
CA LYS A 274 -23.02 -14.17 -0.98
C LYS A 274 -22.30 -15.45 -1.38
N THR A 275 -21.38 -15.99 -0.57
CA THR A 275 -20.67 -17.23 -0.95
C THR A 275 -21.60 -18.43 -0.96
N ASP A 276 -22.55 -18.50 -0.03
CA ASP A 276 -23.64 -19.48 -0.02
C ASP A 276 -24.87 -18.89 0.69
N PRO A 277 -25.75 -18.19 -0.04
CA PRO A 277 -26.91 -17.51 0.53
C PRO A 277 -27.94 -18.44 1.18
N GLU A 278 -27.92 -19.74 0.84
CA GLU A 278 -28.93 -20.70 1.27
C GLU A 278 -28.54 -21.35 2.60
N ASN A 279 -27.24 -21.55 2.85
CA ASN A 279 -26.77 -22.32 4.01
C ASN A 279 -25.93 -21.51 5.00
N ILE A 280 -25.48 -20.29 4.67
CA ILE A 280 -24.68 -19.46 5.58
C ILE A 280 -25.54 -18.74 6.60
N ASP A 281 -25.18 -18.91 7.86
CA ASP A 281 -25.64 -18.11 8.98
C ASP A 281 -24.43 -17.52 9.72
N ILE A 282 -24.32 -16.18 9.74
CA ILE A 282 -23.16 -15.45 10.28
C ILE A 282 -23.44 -15.10 11.74
N LEU A 283 -22.81 -15.83 12.66
CA LEU A 283 -22.93 -15.60 14.10
C LEU A 283 -22.15 -14.37 14.56
N GLY A 284 -21.05 -14.03 13.88
CA GLY A 284 -20.27 -12.84 14.21
C GLY A 284 -19.18 -12.54 13.20
N LEU A 285 -18.87 -11.25 13.05
CA LEU A 285 -17.74 -10.78 12.25
C LEU A 285 -17.06 -9.65 13.01
N THR A 286 -15.77 -9.83 13.28
CA THR A 286 -14.95 -8.84 13.99
C THR A 286 -13.65 -8.59 13.24
N VAL A 287 -13.08 -7.41 13.47
CA VAL A 287 -11.82 -6.95 12.89
C VAL A 287 -10.85 -6.58 14.00
N SER A 288 -9.56 -6.67 13.72
CA SER A 288 -8.50 -6.39 14.68
C SER A 288 -7.24 -5.87 13.99
N ARG A 289 -6.45 -5.07 14.70
CA ARG A 289 -5.13 -4.58 14.26
C ARG A 289 -3.97 -5.42 14.77
N ASP A 290 -4.20 -6.23 15.81
CA ASP A 290 -3.17 -6.96 16.56
C ASP A 290 -3.46 -8.47 16.62
N GLY A 291 -4.57 -8.93 16.03
CA GLY A 291 -5.04 -10.31 16.06
C GLY A 291 -5.55 -10.78 17.43
N SER A 292 -5.58 -9.90 18.43
CA SER A 292 -5.88 -10.22 19.83
C SER A 292 -7.09 -9.44 20.36
N SER A 293 -7.17 -8.16 20.02
CA SER A 293 -8.23 -7.23 20.40
C SER A 293 -9.24 -7.12 19.26
N TRP A 294 -10.37 -7.80 19.40
CA TRP A 294 -11.39 -7.90 18.36
C TRP A 294 -12.51 -6.86 18.56
N THR A 295 -12.79 -6.06 17.53
CA THR A 295 -13.81 -5.01 17.55
C THR A 295 -14.68 -5.05 16.29
N THR A 296 -15.72 -4.21 16.22
CA THR A 296 -16.58 -4.07 15.04
C THR A 296 -16.04 -3.07 14.02
N ALA A 297 -15.07 -2.23 14.42
CA ALA A 297 -14.37 -1.31 13.55
C ALA A 297 -12.99 -0.99 14.11
N VAL A 298 -12.01 -0.82 13.21
CA VAL A 298 -10.65 -0.38 13.53
C VAL A 298 -10.28 0.82 12.67
N THR A 299 -9.55 1.75 13.25
CA THR A 299 -9.08 2.96 12.57
C THR A 299 -7.57 2.92 12.44
N PHE A 300 -7.06 3.25 11.26
CA PHE A 300 -5.64 3.34 10.97
C PHE A 300 -5.16 4.80 11.08
N GLY A 301 -3.91 4.97 11.49
CA GLY A 301 -3.21 6.24 11.57
C GLY A 301 -3.05 6.89 10.19
N ILE A 302 -2.67 8.17 10.19
CA ILE A 302 -2.43 8.89 8.93
C ILE A 302 -1.14 8.43 8.23
N ASP A 303 -0.23 7.82 8.99
CA ASP A 303 1.04 7.23 8.61
C ASP A 303 0.96 5.71 8.40
N GLU A 304 -0.24 5.13 8.46
CA GLU A 304 -0.48 3.69 8.39
C GLU A 304 -1.37 3.33 7.19
N ILE A 305 -1.01 2.28 6.46
CA ILE A 305 -1.85 1.68 5.41
C ILE A 305 -2.28 0.28 5.85
N PRO A 306 -3.59 -0.04 5.84
CA PRO A 306 -4.03 -1.39 6.18
C PRO A 306 -3.55 -2.39 5.12
N VAL A 307 -3.14 -3.58 5.57
CA VAL A 307 -2.82 -4.73 4.70
C VAL A 307 -3.53 -5.98 5.22
N LEU A 308 -4.03 -6.84 4.32
CA LEU A 308 -4.72 -8.07 4.69
C LEU A 308 -4.08 -9.26 3.99
N ASP A 309 -3.63 -10.23 4.79
CA ASP A 309 -3.15 -11.52 4.31
C ASP A 309 -4.22 -12.60 4.57
N VAL A 310 -4.27 -13.63 3.73
CA VAL A 310 -5.25 -14.73 3.87
C VAL A 310 -5.08 -15.47 5.21
N SER A 311 -3.84 -15.59 5.71
CA SER A 311 -3.56 -16.20 7.02
C SER A 311 -4.14 -15.39 8.20
N ASN A 312 -4.40 -14.09 8.00
CA ASN A 312 -5.02 -13.22 8.99
C ASN A 312 -6.55 -13.25 8.95
N ILE A 313 -7.13 -14.05 8.07
CA ILE A 313 -8.58 -14.27 7.97
C ILE A 313 -8.93 -15.61 8.63
N GLY A 314 -9.40 -15.52 9.87
CA GLY A 314 -9.87 -16.68 10.63
C GLY A 314 -11.35 -16.97 10.36
N VAL A 315 -11.67 -18.20 9.98
CA VAL A 315 -13.05 -18.69 9.88
C VAL A 315 -13.29 -19.75 10.94
N LYS A 316 -14.30 -19.55 11.78
CA LYS A 316 -14.68 -20.47 12.86
C LYS A 316 -16.09 -20.99 12.60
N LEU A 317 -16.25 -22.31 12.69
CA LEU A 317 -17.56 -22.95 12.68
C LEU A 317 -17.95 -23.26 14.12
N GLN A 318 -19.11 -22.78 14.56
CA GLN A 318 -19.64 -23.01 15.91
C GLN A 318 -21.02 -23.66 15.84
N GLU A 319 -21.27 -24.61 16.74
CA GLU A 319 -22.63 -25.07 17.02
C GLU A 319 -23.43 -23.87 17.58
N ALA A 320 -24.73 -23.83 17.30
CA ALA A 320 -25.61 -22.76 17.77
C ALA A 320 -25.81 -22.76 19.29
#